data_AF-A0A2S4LIL6-F1
#
_entry.id   AF-A0A2S4LIL6-F1
#
_cell.length_a   1.000
_cell.length_b   1.000
_cell.length_c   1.000
_cell.angle_alpha   90.00
_cell.angle_beta   90.00
_cell.angle_gamma   90.00
#
_symmetry.space_group_name_H-M   'P 1'
#
loop_
_entity.id
_entity.type
_entity.pdbx_description
1 polymer ?
#
loop_
_entity_poly.entity_id
_entity_poly.type
_entity_poly.pdbx_seq_one_letter_code
_entity_poly.pdbx_strand_id
1 'polypeptide(L)' 'MAKTLEDVPVTPSPFIHLDLVRLPDGRVGAVVGVWNLGEAYEIDVGNIRETWSADDLAPTD' A
#
# COMPACT_ATOMS: atom_id res chain seq x y z
N MET A 1 12.37 18.19 -28.46
CA MET A 1 10.93 17.95 -28.22
C MET A 1 10.82 16.99 -27.06
N ALA A 2 10.47 17.48 -25.87
CA ALA A 2 10.23 16.63 -24.71
C ALA A 2 8.89 15.90 -24.96
N LYS A 3 8.91 14.57 -24.93
CA LYS A 3 7.67 13.79 -25.03
C LYS A 3 6.83 14.10 -23.80
N THR A 4 5.66 14.70 -24.03
CA THR A 4 4.57 14.81 -23.06
C THR A 4 4.35 13.42 -22.48
N LEU A 5 4.36 13.30 -21.15
CA LEU A 5 3.99 12.06 -20.45
C LEU A 5 2.50 11.82 -20.75
N GLU A 6 2.25 11.08 -21.82
CA GLU A 6 0.92 10.60 -22.20
C GLU A 6 0.43 9.71 -21.07
N ASP A 7 -0.59 10.19 -20.35
CA ASP A 7 -1.68 9.44 -19.71
C ASP A 7 -1.35 7.97 -19.38
N VAL A 8 -0.34 7.75 -18.52
CA VAL A 8 -0.22 6.46 -17.85
C VAL A 8 -1.41 6.42 -16.90
N PRO A 9 -2.35 5.46 -17.01
CA PRO A 9 -3.39 5.32 -16.00
C PRO A 9 -2.66 5.08 -14.68
N VAL A 10 -2.65 6.11 -13.82
CA VAL A 10 -2.20 5.98 -12.44
C VAL A 10 -3.30 5.19 -11.78
N THR A 11 -3.25 3.86 -11.88
CA THR A 11 -4.14 3.00 -11.11
C THR A 11 -3.81 3.31 -9.66
N PRO A 12 -4.70 4.01 -8.91
CA PRO A 12 -4.40 4.34 -7.54
C PRO A 12 -4.30 3.03 -6.76
N SER A 13 -3.36 3.00 -5.82
CA SER A 13 -3.16 1.84 -4.96
C SER A 13 -4.49 1.43 -4.31
N PRO A 14 -4.84 0.13 -4.28
CA PRO A 14 -6.11 -0.32 -3.70
C PRO A 14 -6.26 0.05 -2.22
N PHE A 15 -5.15 0.36 -1.53
CA PHE A 15 -5.12 0.74 -0.12
C PHE A 15 -4.94 2.26 0.10
N ILE A 16 -5.01 3.09 -0.94
CA ILE A 16 -4.77 4.55 -0.80
C ILE A 16 -5.80 5.24 0.12
N HIS A 17 -6.95 4.59 0.32
CA HIS A 17 -8.03 5.06 1.17
C HIS A 17 -8.20 4.23 2.45
N LEU A 18 -7.35 3.22 2.68
CA LEU A 18 -7.43 2.33 3.83
C LEU A 18 -6.38 2.75 4.87
N ASP A 19 -6.85 3.17 6.04
CA ASP A 19 -5.98 3.46 7.18
C ASP A 19 -5.44 2.16 7.81
N LEU A 20 -6.16 1.04 7.67
CA LEU A 20 -5.85 -0.25 8.28
C LEU A 20 -5.90 -1.40 7.27
N VAL A 21 -4.98 -2.34 7.43
CA VAL A 21 -4.89 -3.58 6.64
C VAL A 21 -4.65 -4.78 7.54
N ARG A 22 -5.09 -5.96 7.09
CA ARG A 22 -4.86 -7.24 7.73
C ARG A 22 -3.69 -7.95 7.06
N LEU A 23 -2.74 -8.38 7.88
CA LEU A 23 -1.54 -9.11 7.47
C LEU A 23 -1.85 -10.62 7.34
N PRO A 24 -1.03 -11.40 6.59
CA PRO A 24 -1.22 -12.84 6.42
C PRO A 24 -1.20 -13.65 7.71
N ASP A 25 -0.51 -13.16 8.73
CA ASP A 25 -0.43 -13.76 10.06
C ASP A 25 -1.66 -13.44 10.94
N GLY A 26 -2.63 -12.69 10.41
CA GLY A 26 -3.86 -12.31 11.09
C GLY A 26 -3.76 -11.04 11.92
N ARG A 27 -2.58 -10.42 12.04
CA ARG A 27 -2.43 -9.10 12.68
C ARG A 27 -3.10 -8.01 11.85
N VAL A 28 -3.43 -6.90 12.48
CA VAL A 28 -3.89 -5.67 11.83
C VAL A 28 -2.82 -4.61 12.01
N GLY A 29 -2.48 -3.93 10.94
CA GLY A 29 -1.51 -2.84 10.93
C GLY A 29 -2.06 -1.60 10.22
N ALA A 30 -1.47 -0.45 10.52
CA ALA A 30 -1.83 0.82 9.92
C ALA A 30 -0.94 1.15 8.73
N VAL A 31 -1.53 1.57 7.60
CA VAL A 31 -0.75 2.00 6.44
C VAL A 31 -0.15 3.37 6.75
N VAL A 32 1.18 3.45 6.78
CA VAL A 32 1.91 4.70 7.06
C VAL A 32 2.71 5.20 5.86
N GLY A 33 2.86 4.38 4.82
CA GLY A 33 3.54 4.76 3.58
C GLY A 33 3.17 3.85 2.42
N VAL A 34 3.22 4.40 1.21
CA VAL A 34 2.98 3.68 -0.05
C VAL A 34 4.18 3.88 -0.96
N TRP A 35 4.70 2.79 -1.49
CA TRP A 35 5.89 2.73 -2.34
C TRP A 35 5.55 2.07 -3.69
N ASN A 36 6.42 2.25 -4.68
CA ASN A 36 6.32 1.61 -5.99
C ASN A 36 4.91 1.70 -6.60
N LEU A 37 4.31 2.90 -6.56
CA LEU A 37 2.96 3.15 -7.09
C LEU A 37 1.86 2.27 -6.48
N GLY A 38 2.06 1.71 -5.29
CA GLY A 38 1.08 0.84 -4.65
C GLY A 38 1.41 -0.63 -4.63
N GLU A 39 2.59 -1.04 -5.11
CA GLU A 39 3.04 -2.43 -5.05
C GLU A 39 3.58 -2.80 -3.66
N ALA A 40 4.04 -1.82 -2.88
CA ALA A 40 4.55 -2.05 -1.53
C ALA A 40 4.07 -0.99 -0.54
N TYR A 41 3.86 -1.40 0.70
CA TYR A 41 3.35 -0.55 1.78
C TYR A 41 4.25 -0.63 3.00
N GLU A 42 4.43 0.52 3.66
CA GLU A 42 4.96 0.56 5.02
C GLU A 42 3.79 0.48 5.99
N ILE A 43 3.78 -0.58 6.79
CA ILE A 43 2.72 -0.89 7.74
C ILE A 43 3.28 -0.82 9.15
N ASP A 44 2.64 -0.03 10.02
CA ASP A 44 2.93 -0.01 11.46
C ASP A 44 2.12 -1.10 12.18
N VAL A 45 2.81 -2.03 12.81
CA VAL A 45 2.21 -3.15 13.56
C VAL A 45 2.71 -3.09 15.00
N GLY A 46 1.99 -2.36 15.86
CA GLY A 46 2.31 -2.28 17.28
C GLY A 46 3.69 -1.67 17.56
N ASN A 47 4.02 -0.56 16.88
CA ASN A 47 5.29 0.17 16.93
C ASN A 47 6.46 -0.46 16.14
N ILE A 48 6.19 -1.43 15.28
CA ILE A 48 7.18 -1.98 14.35
C ILE A 48 6.74 -1.62 12.93
N ARG A 49 7.65 -0.98 12.18
CA ARG A 49 7.43 -0.70 10.75
C ARG A 49 7.89 -1.89 9.93
N GLU A 50 6.96 -2.49 9.22
CA GLU A 50 7.20 -3.60 8.32
C GLU A 50 6.87 -3.18 6.89
N THR A 51 7.61 -3.71 5.91
CA THR A 51 7.32 -3.49 4.49
C THR A 51 6.62 -4.72 3.92
N TRP A 52 5.46 -4.52 3.32
CA TRP A 52 4.61 -5.60 2.80
C TRP A 52 4.22 -5.35 1.34
N SER A 53 4.05 -6.41 0.56
CA SER A 53 3.48 -6.32 -0.78
C SER A 53 1.98 -6.02 -0.70
N ALA A 54 1.45 -5.33 -1.71
CA ALA A 54 0.00 -5.17 -1.89
C ALA A 54 -0.73 -6.51 -1.89
N ASP A 55 -0.14 -7.52 -2.54
CA ASP A 55 -0.74 -8.84 -2.76
C ASP A 55 -0.90 -9.66 -1.48
N ASP A 56 -0.10 -9.36 -0.46
CA ASP A 56 -0.13 -10.05 0.83
C ASP A 56 -1.10 -9.39 1.83
N LEU A 57 -1.60 -8.20 1.51
CA LEU A 57 -2.46 -7.44 2.41
C LEU A 57 -3.93 -7.65 2.05
N ALA A 58 -4.75 -7.75 3.08
CA ALA A 58 -6.20 -7.75 2.94
C ALA A 58 -6.79 -6.48 3.57
N PRO A 59 -7.87 -5.90 3.00
CA PRO A 59 -8.63 -4.86 3.68
C PRO A 59 -9.23 -5.40 5.00
N THR A 60 -9.45 -4.52 5.97
CA THR A 60 -10.02 -4.87 7.29
C THR A 60 -11.54 -4.76 7.36
N ASP A 61 -12.22 -4.51 6.23
CA ASP A 61 -13.69 -4.34 6.12
C ASP A 61 -14.47 -5.56 6.69
#